data_AF-A0A094QEG1-F1
#
_entry.id   AF-A0A094QEG1-F1
#
_cell.length_a   1.000
_cell.length_b   1.000
_cell.length_c   1.000
_cell.angle_alpha   90.00
_cell.angle_beta   90.00
_cell.angle_gamma   90.00
#
_symmetry.space_group_name_H-M   'P 1'
#
loop_
_entity.id
_entity.type
_entity.pdbx_description
1 polymer ?
#
loop_
_entity_poly.entity_id
_entity_poly.type
_entity_poly.pdbx_seq_one_letter_code
_entity_poly.pdbx_strand_id
1 'polypeptide(L)'
;MLLFVICGSFWLEIVLKVGVLRRIKRTVLSVAPVSLMFLIWDAYAIKQGHWFFDRDQTLGIYGPFDIPLEEFLFFIIIPLAAIMTIEAVTTVNKHWKQRYDV
;
A
#
# COMPACT_ATOMS: atom_id res chain seq x y z
N MET A 1 8.20 -10.46 2.66
CA MET A 1 8.37 -9.10 2.12
C MET A 1 7.53 -8.04 2.86
N LEU A 2 6.20 -8.20 2.97
CA LEU A 2 5.31 -7.14 3.51
C LEU A 2 5.63 -6.72 4.95
N LEU A 3 5.98 -7.67 5.82
CA LEU A 3 6.41 -7.36 7.20
C LEU A 3 7.65 -6.45 7.21
N PHE A 4 8.63 -6.70 6.33
CA PHE A 4 9.80 -5.84 6.20
C PHE A 4 9.41 -4.41 5.81
N VAL A 5 8.47 -4.25 4.88
CA VAL A 5 7.96 -2.93 4.47
C VAL A 5 7.24 -2.22 5.61
N ILE A 6 6.38 -2.93 6.35
CA ILE A 6 5.71 -2.38 7.53
C ILE A 6 6.77 -1.90 8.55
N CYS A 7 7.71 -2.78 8.92
CA CYS A 7 8.77 -2.43 9.87
C CYS A 7 9.62 -1.25 9.40
N GLY A 8 9.91 -1.16 8.09
CA GLY A 8 10.73 -0.10 7.50
C GLY A 8 10.01 1.26 7.37
N SER A 9 8.68 1.29 7.38
CA SER A 9 7.91 2.52 7.13
C SER A 9 7.08 2.99 8.33
N PHE A 10 6.48 2.09 9.11
CA PHE A 10 5.50 2.47 10.15
C PHE A 10 6.14 3.18 11.36
N TRP A 11 7.43 2.96 11.61
CA TRP A 11 8.15 3.69 12.65
C TRP A 11 8.19 5.21 12.38
N LEU A 12 8.10 5.65 11.11
CA LEU A 12 8.05 7.06 10.71
C LEU A 12 6.80 7.76 11.27
N GLU A 13 5.66 7.05 11.35
CA GLU A 13 4.43 7.58 11.96
C GLU A 13 4.64 7.92 13.44
N ILE A 14 5.45 7.15 14.16
CA ILE A 14 5.69 7.33 15.59
C ILE A 14 6.77 8.38 15.83
N VAL A 15 7.93 8.23 15.17
CA VAL A 15 9.12 9.05 15.42
C VAL A 15 8.98 10.44 14.80
N LEU A 16 8.56 10.52 13.54
CA LEU A 16 8.43 11.79 12.83
C LEU A 16 7.01 12.37 12.89
N LYS A 17 6.04 11.63 13.44
CA LYS A 17 4.65 12.09 13.61
C LYS A 17 4.01 12.54 12.28
N VAL A 18 4.28 11.81 11.19
CA VAL A 18 3.78 12.15 9.84
C VAL A 18 2.24 12.21 9.76
N GLY A 19 1.52 11.47 10.62
CA GLY A 19 0.07 11.61 10.78
C GLY A 19 -0.72 11.06 9.60
N VAL A 20 -0.17 10.06 8.90
CA VAL A 20 -0.82 9.37 7.77
C VAL A 20 -1.93 8.49 8.32
N LEU A 21 -1.64 7.67 9.34
CA LEU A 21 -2.64 6.77 9.94
C LEU A 21 -3.74 7.54 10.68
N ARG A 22 -3.43 8.73 11.20
CA ARG A 22 -4.44 9.62 11.80
C ARG A 22 -5.45 10.16 10.79
N ARG A 23 -5.05 10.25 9.50
CA ARG A 23 -5.88 10.79 8.40
C ARG A 23 -6.44 9.68 7.52
N ILE A 24 -6.97 8.63 8.16
CA ILE A 24 -7.41 7.40 7.50
C ILE A 24 -8.33 7.64 6.31
N LYS A 25 -9.26 8.61 6.38
CA LYS A 25 -10.16 8.95 5.26
C LYS A 25 -9.39 9.39 4.01
N ARG A 26 -8.36 10.23 4.16
CA ARG A 26 -7.54 10.69 3.02
C ARG A 26 -6.73 9.53 2.46
N THR A 27 -6.09 8.76 3.32
CA THR A 27 -5.30 7.59 2.93
C THR A 27 -6.14 6.58 2.17
N VAL A 28 -7.32 6.23 2.69
CA VAL A 28 -8.24 5.30 2.01
C VAL A 28 -8.69 5.85 0.66
N LEU A 29 -9.06 7.13 0.56
CA LEU A 29 -9.45 7.74 -0.71
C LEU A 29 -8.29 7.81 -1.73
N SER A 30 -7.04 7.88 -1.28
CA SER A 30 -5.87 7.85 -2.17
C SER A 30 -5.49 6.43 -2.61
N VAL A 31 -5.61 5.45 -1.71
CA VAL A 31 -5.15 4.07 -1.95
C VAL A 31 -6.23 3.24 -2.63
N ALA A 32 -7.47 3.27 -2.12
CA ALA A 32 -8.53 2.37 -2.55
C ALA A 32 -8.85 2.39 -4.05
N PRO A 33 -8.93 3.54 -4.75
CA PRO A 33 -9.23 3.55 -6.18
C PRO A 33 -8.16 2.82 -7.00
N VAL A 34 -6.89 3.02 -6.64
CA VAL A 34 -5.75 2.41 -7.33
C VAL A 34 -5.69 0.91 -7.00
N SER A 35 -5.79 0.54 -5.71
CA SER A 35 -5.81 -0.87 -5.29
C SER A 35 -6.95 -1.64 -5.96
N LEU A 36 -8.15 -1.05 -6.03
CA LEU A 36 -9.30 -1.70 -6.66
C LEU A 36 -9.08 -1.93 -8.15
N MET A 37 -8.53 -0.94 -8.87
CA MET A 37 -8.24 -1.05 -10.29
C MET A 37 -7.26 -2.19 -10.59
N PHE A 38 -6.19 -2.31 -9.79
CA PHE A 38 -5.22 -3.38 -9.96
C PHE A 38 -5.77 -4.76 -9.54
N LEU A 39 -6.57 -4.84 -8.47
CA LEU A 39 -7.21 -6.10 -8.09
C LEU A 39 -8.20 -6.60 -9.16
N ILE A 40 -8.91 -5.70 -9.83
CA ILE A 40 -9.77 -6.05 -10.98
C ILE A 40 -8.92 -6.60 -12.13
N TRP A 41 -7.77 -5.97 -12.40
CA TRP A 41 -6.85 -6.43 -13.42
C TRP A 41 -6.28 -7.81 -13.10
N ASP A 42 -5.87 -8.05 -11.86
CA ASP A 42 -5.38 -9.36 -11.42
C ASP A 42 -6.45 -10.43 -11.54
N ALA A 43 -7.67 -10.16 -11.07
CA ALA A 43 -8.80 -11.06 -11.23
C ALA A 43 -9.05 -11.41 -12.71
N TYR A 44 -8.93 -10.42 -13.60
CA TYR A 44 -9.03 -10.64 -15.04
C TYR A 44 -7.88 -11.51 -15.55
N ALA A 45 -6.62 -11.20 -15.23
CA ALA A 45 -5.46 -11.92 -15.71
C ALA A 45 -5.43 -13.38 -15.25
N ILE A 46 -5.82 -13.65 -14.00
CA ILE A 46 -5.97 -15.01 -13.46
C ILE A 46 -7.07 -15.77 -14.20
N LYS A 47 -8.24 -15.15 -14.39
CA LYS A 47 -9.35 -15.76 -15.10
C LYS A 47 -9.00 -16.13 -16.54
N GLN A 48 -8.18 -15.31 -17.20
CA GLN A 48 -7.72 -15.56 -18.57
C GLN A 48 -6.53 -16.55 -18.65
N GLY A 49 -5.98 -16.99 -17.51
CA GLY A 49 -4.80 -17.85 -17.46
C GLY A 49 -3.50 -17.15 -17.89
N HIS A 50 -3.51 -15.81 -17.98
CA HIS A 50 -2.30 -15.02 -18.27
C HIS A 50 -1.38 -14.93 -17.05
N TRP A 51 -1.95 -15.07 -15.86
CA TRP A 51 -1.26 -14.96 -14.58
C TRP A 51 -1.71 -16.05 -13.63
N PHE A 52 -0.80 -16.50 -12.76
CA PHE A 52 -1.08 -17.47 -11.71
C PHE A 52 -0.14 -17.23 -10.53
N PHE A 53 -0.60 -17.56 -9.33
CA PHE A 53 0.21 -17.49 -8.11
C PHE A 53 0.70 -18.89 -7.76
N ASP A 54 2.00 -19.01 -7.48
CA ASP A 54 2.60 -20.25 -6.99
C ASP A 54 2.11 -20.54 -5.57
N ARG A 55 1.39 -21.65 -5.40
CA ARG A 55 0.75 -22.03 -4.13
C ARG A 55 1.76 -22.40 -3.05
N ASP A 56 2.97 -22.81 -3.43
CA ASP A 56 4.04 -23.13 -2.48
C ASP A 56 4.74 -21.87 -1.94
N GLN A 57 4.48 -20.71 -2.55
CA GLN A 57 5.03 -19.41 -2.17
C GLN A 57 4.00 -18.48 -1.53
N THR A 58 2.75 -18.93 -1.34
CA THR A 58 1.70 -18.19 -0.63
C THR A 58 1.38 -18.83 0.72
N LEU A 59 0.68 -18.09 1.56
CA LEU A 59 0.17 -18.52 2.87
C LEU A 59 -1.03 -19.48 2.75
N GLY A 60 -1.48 -19.79 1.54
CA GLY A 60 -2.64 -20.64 1.28
C GLY A 60 -3.99 -19.99 1.61
N ILE A 61 -4.02 -18.69 1.93
CA ILE A 61 -5.24 -17.94 2.22
C ILE A 61 -5.65 -17.16 0.96
N TYR A 62 -6.83 -17.49 0.42
CA TYR A 62 -7.34 -16.91 -0.81
C TYR A 62 -8.60 -16.09 -0.57
N GLY A 63 -8.64 -14.91 -1.18
CA GLY A 63 -9.81 -14.04 -1.23
C GLY A 63 -10.67 -14.30 -2.48
N PRO A 64 -11.53 -13.33 -2.84
CA PRO A 64 -12.29 -13.39 -4.08
C PRO A 64 -11.39 -13.57 -5.32
N PHE A 65 -11.90 -14.25 -6.34
CA PHE A 65 -11.23 -14.45 -7.63
C PHE A 65 -9.91 -15.23 -7.59
N ASP A 66 -9.70 -16.07 -6.57
CA ASP A 66 -8.47 -16.88 -6.37
C ASP A 66 -7.20 -16.03 -6.21
N ILE A 67 -7.36 -14.78 -5.76
CA ILE A 67 -6.26 -13.89 -5.42
C ILE A 67 -5.79 -14.20 -3.99
N PRO A 68 -4.49 -14.40 -3.74
CA PRO A 68 -3.98 -14.65 -2.39
C PRO A 68 -4.08 -13.40 -1.50
N LEU A 69 -4.25 -13.60 -0.20
CA LEU A 69 -4.36 -12.51 0.80
C LEU A 69 -3.21 -11.52 0.71
N GLU A 70 -2.01 -12.02 0.44
CA GLU A 70 -0.78 -11.24 0.34
C GLU A 70 -0.85 -10.20 -0.77
N GLU A 71 -1.57 -10.46 -1.86
CA GLU A 71 -1.73 -9.50 -2.96
C GLU A 71 -2.66 -8.35 -2.56
N PHE A 72 -3.76 -8.65 -1.86
CA PHE A 72 -4.61 -7.61 -1.27
C PHE A 72 -3.82 -6.73 -0.29
N LEU A 73 -2.99 -7.36 0.56
CA LEU A 73 -2.13 -6.65 1.50
C LEU A 73 -1.04 -5.86 0.78
N PHE A 74 -0.49 -6.36 -0.34
CA PHE A 74 0.48 -5.66 -1.17
C PHE A 74 -0.09 -4.34 -1.70
N PHE A 75 -1.28 -4.38 -2.31
CA PHE A 75 -1.94 -3.19 -2.84
C PHE A 75 -2.36 -2.17 -1.77
N ILE A 76 -2.29 -2.51 -0.48
CA ILE A 76 -2.56 -1.59 0.63
C ILE A 76 -1.26 -1.10 1.25
N ILE A 77 -0.34 -2.02 1.60
CA ILE A 77 0.87 -1.74 2.37
C ILE A 77 1.88 -0.96 1.54
N ILE A 78 2.06 -1.29 0.26
CA ILE A 78 3.08 -0.63 -0.57
C ILE A 78 2.74 0.85 -0.81
N PRO A 79 1.50 1.21 -1.24
CA PRO A 79 1.13 2.62 -1.36
C PRO A 79 1.19 3.37 -0.03
N LEU A 80 0.82 2.71 1.08
CA LEU A 80 0.89 3.31 2.40
C LEU A 80 2.34 3.65 2.81
N ALA A 81 3.27 2.72 2.58
CA ALA A 81 4.69 2.94 2.83
C ALA A 81 5.26 4.09 1.99
N ALA A 82 4.84 4.21 0.73
CA ALA A 82 5.22 5.32 -0.13
C ALA A 82 4.73 6.67 0.44
N ILE A 83 3.45 6.76 0.85
CA ILE A 83 2.89 7.98 1.45
C ILE A 83 3.63 8.32 2.75
N MET A 84 3.86 7.35 3.64
CA MET A 84 4.62 7.58 4.88
C MET A 84 6.03 8.11 4.63
N THR A 85 6.70 7.58 3.61
CA THR A 85 8.06 8.00 3.27
C THR A 85 8.08 9.43 2.71
N ILE A 86 7.14 9.77 1.82
CA ILE A 86 7.01 11.12 1.28
C ILE A 86 6.71 12.13 2.41
N GLU A 87 5.75 11.82 3.28
CA GLU A 87 5.40 12.69 4.41
C GLU A 87 6.54 12.81 5.42
N ALA A 88 7.36 11.77 5.59
CA ALA A 88 8.56 11.84 6.42
C ALA A 88 9.56 12.85 5.85
N VAL A 89 9.81 12.78 4.54
CA VAL A 89 10.72 13.71 3.83
C VAL A 89 10.22 15.15 3.94
N THR A 90 8.92 15.41 3.77
CA THR A 90 8.35 16.76 3.87
C THR A 90 8.28 17.27 5.31
N THR A 91 8.18 16.36 6.29
CA THR A 91 8.22 16.71 7.72
C THR A 91 9.61 17.16 8.14
N VAL A 92 10.67 16.51 7.64
CA VAL A 92 12.06 16.90 7.89
C VAL A 92 12.44 18.15 7.05
N ASN A 93 12.10 18.15 5.76
CA ASN A 93 12.44 19.24 4.83
C ASN A 93 11.26 20.18 4.59
N LYS A 94 11.01 21.08 5.55
CA LYS A 94 9.81 21.95 5.57
C LYS A 94 9.60 22.82 4.33
N HIS A 95 10.66 23.19 3.61
CA HIS A 95 10.56 23.98 2.37
C HIS A 95 9.85 23.22 1.23
N TRP A 96 9.84 21.88 1.24
CA TRP A 96 9.05 21.09 0.29
C TRP A 96 7.56 21.12 0.62
N LYS A 97 7.20 21.23 1.89
CA LYS A 97 5.81 21.26 2.34
C LYS A 97 5.09 22.53 1.88
N GLN A 98 5.77 23.68 1.96
CA GLN A 98 5.24 24.97 1.50
C GLN A 98 4.90 25.01 0.00
N ARG A 99 5.47 24.11 -0.82
CA ARG A 99 5.18 24.02 -2.26
C ARG A 99 3.79 23.43 -2.56
N TYR A 100 3.19 22.72 -1.61
CA TYR A 100 1.88 22.06 -1.77
C TYR A 100 0.75 22.80 -1.03
N ASP A 101 1.08 23.82 -0.22
CA ASP A 101 0.14 24.67 0.52
C ASP A 101 -0.25 25.94 -0.27
N VAL A 102 -0.03 25.97 -1.60
CA VAL A 102 -0.38 27.07 -2.51
C VAL A 102 -1.77 26.86 -3.10
#